data_AF-A0A9Y3VN19-F1
#
_entry.id   AF-A0A9Y3VN19-F1
#
_cell.length_a   1.000
_cell.length_b   1.000
_cell.length_c   1.000
_cell.angle_alpha   90.00
_cell.angle_beta   90.00
_cell.angle_gamma   90.00
#
_symmetry.space_group_name_H-M   'P 1'
#
loop_
_entity.id
_entity.type
_entity.pdbx_description
1 polymer ?
#
loop_
_entity_poly.entity_id
_entity_poly.type
_entity_poly.pdbx_seq_one_letter_code
_entity_poly.pdbx_strand_id
1 'polypeptide(L)'
;MGCMSFICRRVSDAPPSTVAPAFVVMKFDQEGNVTSFEKKKTELCQELSLQARDLRFQHTTSLTARNNCIILRMAALKAILTPESLMVLDFRGLGLERWLVLELAPQLASQTHTLPFEFRALEAILQHKVNTLQARLNEVEPVILDALESLVDPKILSADRSKLHVLLQNSKSLSELETDIKMFMDSMLKVLDEDETVEEFCLTKWTDPRVFEESSLGIDHAEEMELLLENYYMQTEELGNRARELKGLIDDSESVIFINLDSHRNVMMRLNLQLTMGSFSLSLFGLIGVAFGMNLTTAFEDDPRAFWLVTGFMFLGSGLIWRRLLSFLGRHLETSVPPRIPPIWKRNMRPSDIKAGVR
;
A
#
# COMPACT_ATOMS: atom_id res chain seq x y z
N MET A 1 -8.14 -40.97 -16.65
CA MET A 1 -7.45 -39.83 -16.03
C MET A 1 -6.27 -39.46 -16.92
N GLY A 2 -6.54 -38.64 -17.94
CA GLY A 2 -5.57 -38.30 -18.98
C GLY A 2 -4.68 -37.15 -18.54
N CYS A 3 -3.39 -37.42 -18.44
CA CYS A 3 -2.35 -36.43 -18.20
C CYS A 3 -2.19 -35.59 -19.48
N MET A 4 -2.63 -34.33 -19.48
CA MET A 4 -2.35 -33.40 -20.57
C MET A 4 -0.90 -32.94 -20.47
N SER A 5 -0.06 -33.53 -21.32
CA SER A 5 1.34 -33.15 -21.53
C SER A 5 1.40 -31.79 -22.25
N PHE A 6 1.77 -30.74 -21.53
CA PHE A 6 2.13 -29.46 -22.14
C PHE A 6 3.52 -29.57 -22.79
N ILE A 7 3.56 -29.51 -24.12
CA ILE A 7 4.82 -29.48 -24.88
C ILE A 7 5.43 -28.09 -24.73
N CYS A 8 6.43 -27.98 -23.86
CA CYS A 8 7.27 -26.80 -23.72
C CYS A 8 8.24 -26.72 -24.91
N ARG A 9 7.92 -25.90 -25.93
CA ARG A 9 8.88 -25.51 -26.97
C ARG A 9 9.75 -24.37 -26.42
N ARG A 10 11.01 -24.68 -26.11
CA ARG A 10 12.07 -23.68 -25.91
C ARG A 10 12.23 -22.88 -27.20
N VAL A 11 11.99 -21.57 -27.14
CA VAL A 11 12.37 -20.64 -28.22
C VAL A 11 13.80 -20.18 -27.94
N SER A 12 14.69 -20.47 -28.89
CA SER A 12 16.07 -19.99 -28.92
C SER A 12 16.12 -18.46 -29.03
N ASP A 13 17.09 -17.86 -28.33
CA ASP A 13 17.49 -16.47 -28.47
C ASP A 13 17.74 -16.12 -29.95
N ALA A 14 16.95 -15.17 -30.46
CA ALA A 14 17.14 -14.54 -31.76
C ALA A 14 17.13 -13.00 -31.60
N PRO A 15 17.87 -12.24 -32.44
CA PRO A 15 18.12 -10.81 -32.25
C PRO A 15 16.86 -9.97 -32.48
N PRO A 16 16.81 -8.69 -32.04
CA PRO A 16 15.62 -7.86 -32.12
C PRO A 16 15.40 -7.37 -33.55
N SER A 17 14.79 -8.19 -34.39
CA SER A 17 14.34 -7.79 -35.73
C SER A 17 12.88 -7.36 -35.69
N THR A 18 12.61 -6.11 -36.06
CA THR A 18 11.53 -5.52 -36.89
C THR A 18 10.21 -6.30 -37.16
N VAL A 19 9.74 -7.17 -36.28
CA VAL A 19 8.43 -7.82 -36.41
C VAL A 19 7.42 -7.00 -35.61
N ALA A 20 6.32 -6.61 -36.25
CA ALA A 20 5.22 -5.91 -35.60
C ALA A 20 4.83 -6.65 -34.31
N PRO A 21 4.58 -5.94 -33.18
CA PRO A 21 4.35 -6.58 -31.90
C PRO A 21 3.17 -7.56 -32.00
N ALA A 22 3.44 -8.83 -31.77
CA ALA A 22 2.44 -9.89 -31.69
C ALA A 22 1.96 -10.02 -30.24
N PHE A 23 0.65 -10.13 -30.05
CA PHE A 23 0.05 -10.41 -28.77
C PHE A 23 -0.02 -11.92 -28.56
N VAL A 24 0.24 -12.31 -27.33
CA VAL A 24 -0.03 -13.65 -26.82
C VAL A 24 -1.43 -13.60 -26.26
N VAL A 25 -2.33 -14.39 -26.84
CA VAL A 25 -3.74 -14.36 -26.51
C VAL A 25 -4.12 -15.69 -25.87
N MET A 26 -4.75 -15.64 -24.71
CA MET A 26 -5.43 -16.77 -24.11
C MET A 26 -6.93 -16.57 -24.32
N LYS A 27 -7.55 -17.46 -25.11
CA LYS A 27 -8.97 -17.43 -25.43
C LYS A 27 -9.69 -18.48 -24.58
N PHE A 28 -10.78 -18.05 -23.95
CA PHE A 28 -11.75 -18.87 -23.23
C PHE A 28 -13.05 -18.89 -24.02
N ASP A 29 -13.59 -20.07 -24.27
CA ASP A 29 -14.92 -20.23 -24.87
C ASP A 29 -16.02 -20.34 -23.79
N GLN A 30 -17.28 -20.50 -24.23
CA GLN A 30 -18.44 -20.61 -23.35
C GLN A 30 -18.43 -21.89 -22.51
N GLU A 31 -17.74 -22.92 -22.97
CA GLU A 31 -17.53 -24.21 -22.28
C GLU A 31 -16.35 -24.17 -21.30
N GLY A 32 -15.59 -23.07 -21.27
CA GLY A 32 -14.42 -22.87 -20.43
C GLY A 32 -13.16 -23.60 -20.91
N ASN A 33 -13.11 -24.05 -22.16
CA ASN A 33 -11.87 -24.52 -22.77
C ASN A 33 -10.93 -23.36 -23.02
N VAL A 34 -9.65 -23.61 -22.74
CA VAL A 34 -8.59 -22.61 -22.83
C VAL A 34 -7.70 -22.92 -24.03
N THR A 35 -7.59 -21.97 -24.95
CA THR A 35 -6.65 -22.04 -26.08
C THR A 35 -5.67 -20.87 -26.04
N SER A 36 -4.41 -21.13 -26.35
CA SER A 36 -3.39 -20.07 -26.42
C SER A 36 -2.80 -19.99 -27.82
N PHE A 37 -2.69 -18.77 -28.34
CA PHE A 37 -2.14 -18.51 -29.67
C PHE A 37 -1.48 -17.13 -29.73
N GLU A 38 -0.60 -16.92 -30.71
CA GLU A 38 0.01 -15.63 -30.99
C GLU A 38 -0.68 -14.98 -32.19
N LYS A 39 -1.08 -13.70 -32.06
CA LYS A 39 -1.78 -12.96 -33.11
C LYS A 39 -1.23 -11.55 -33.25
N LYS A 40 -1.09 -11.06 -34.47
CA LYS A 40 -0.61 -9.68 -34.68
C LYS A 40 -1.67 -8.68 -34.26
N LYS A 41 -1.24 -7.54 -33.73
CA LYS A 41 -2.13 -6.44 -33.35
C LYS A 41 -3.08 -6.00 -34.48
N THR A 42 -2.58 -5.92 -35.71
CA THR A 42 -3.37 -5.50 -36.87
C THR A 42 -4.44 -6.52 -37.24
N GLU A 43 -4.14 -7.81 -37.13
CA GLU A 43 -5.06 -8.91 -37.42
C GLU A 43 -6.17 -8.95 -36.37
N LEU A 44 -5.85 -8.74 -35.08
CA LEU A 44 -6.82 -8.67 -34.00
C LEU A 44 -7.74 -7.44 -34.11
N CYS A 45 -7.19 -6.28 -34.48
CA CYS A 45 -7.99 -5.09 -34.76
C CYS A 45 -8.97 -5.29 -35.92
N GLN A 46 -8.53 -5.94 -37.00
CA GLN A 46 -9.39 -6.19 -38.16
C GLN A 46 -10.52 -7.17 -37.85
N GLU A 47 -10.21 -8.25 -37.12
CA GLU A 47 -11.20 -9.28 -36.77
C GLU A 47 -12.28 -8.74 -35.82
N LEU A 48 -11.88 -7.99 -34.79
CA LEU A 48 -12.80 -7.44 -33.80
C LEU A 48 -13.35 -6.06 -34.20
N SER A 49 -13.06 -5.59 -35.42
CA SER A 49 -13.40 -4.25 -35.91
C SER A 49 -12.93 -3.11 -34.99
N LEU A 50 -11.85 -3.30 -34.22
CA LEU A 50 -11.33 -2.32 -33.27
C LEU A 50 -10.32 -1.37 -33.91
N GLN A 51 -10.20 -0.16 -33.37
CA GLN A 51 -9.17 0.76 -33.83
C GLN A 51 -7.82 0.46 -33.15
N ALA A 52 -6.71 0.73 -33.83
CA ALA A 52 -5.37 0.51 -33.27
C ALA A 52 -5.10 1.30 -31.96
N ARG A 53 -5.88 2.37 -31.71
CA ARG A 53 -5.86 3.17 -30.47
C ARG A 53 -6.46 2.40 -29.28
N ASP A 54 -7.42 1.51 -29.53
CA ASP A 54 -8.13 0.75 -28.50
C ASP A 54 -7.27 -0.38 -27.95
N LEU A 55 -6.21 -0.78 -28.66
CA LEU A 55 -5.20 -1.73 -28.18
C LEU A 55 -3.88 -1.04 -27.78
N ARG A 56 -3.89 0.26 -27.46
CA ARG A 56 -2.70 0.94 -26.92
C ARG A 56 -2.52 0.55 -25.46
N PHE A 57 -1.26 0.32 -25.09
CA PHE A 57 -0.88 0.09 -23.70
C PHE A 57 -0.87 1.42 -22.95
N GLN A 58 -2.03 1.82 -22.43
CA GLN A 58 -2.12 2.87 -21.43
C GLN A 58 -2.16 2.21 -20.04
N HIS A 59 -1.50 2.81 -19.05
CA HIS A 59 -1.42 2.26 -17.69
C HIS A 59 -2.68 2.50 -16.85
N THR A 60 -3.74 3.04 -17.47
CA THR A 60 -4.95 3.46 -16.79
C THR A 60 -6.02 2.37 -16.83
N THR A 61 -6.68 2.15 -15.70
CA THR A 61 -7.88 1.30 -15.64
C THR A 61 -8.99 1.90 -16.50
N SER A 62 -9.59 1.10 -17.38
CA SER A 62 -10.69 1.53 -18.23
C SER A 62 -11.57 0.35 -18.62
N LEU A 63 -12.88 0.55 -18.54
CA LEU A 63 -13.91 -0.31 -19.10
C LEU A 63 -14.57 0.46 -20.26
N THR A 64 -14.60 -0.13 -21.45
CA THR A 64 -15.20 0.51 -22.63
C THR A 64 -15.85 -0.53 -23.52
N ALA A 65 -17.09 -0.31 -23.94
CA ALA A 65 -17.72 -1.08 -24.99
C ALA A 65 -17.46 -0.44 -26.37
N ARG A 66 -17.11 -1.28 -27.35
CA ARG A 66 -16.88 -0.89 -28.75
C ARG A 66 -17.20 -2.05 -29.67
N ASN A 67 -18.04 -1.81 -30.68
CA ASN A 67 -18.31 -2.75 -31.77
C ASN A 67 -18.68 -4.16 -31.28
N ASN A 68 -19.65 -4.25 -30.37
CA ASN A 68 -20.11 -5.50 -29.77
C ASN A 68 -19.02 -6.29 -29.02
N CYS A 69 -18.03 -5.58 -28.48
CA CYS A 69 -16.99 -6.14 -27.61
C CYS A 69 -16.80 -5.23 -26.39
N ILE A 70 -16.56 -5.81 -25.21
CA ILE A 70 -16.13 -5.06 -24.03
C ILE A 70 -14.61 -5.16 -23.91
N ILE A 71 -13.95 -4.01 -23.83
CA ILE A 71 -12.51 -3.90 -23.63
C ILE A 71 -12.26 -3.53 -22.17
N LEU A 72 -11.63 -4.45 -21.45
CA LEU A 72 -11.30 -4.33 -20.03
C LEU A 72 -9.79 -4.13 -19.90
N ARG A 73 -9.39 -3.00 -19.32
CA ARG A 73 -8.00 -2.73 -18.95
C ARG A 73 -7.94 -2.48 -17.46
N MET A 74 -7.17 -3.30 -16.75
CA MET A 74 -7.00 -3.21 -15.29
C MET A 74 -5.55 -3.49 -14.93
N ALA A 75 -4.70 -2.46 -15.01
CA ALA A 75 -3.26 -2.50 -14.74
C ALA A 75 -2.52 -3.66 -15.47
N ALA A 76 -2.45 -4.81 -14.81
CA ALA A 76 -1.82 -6.05 -15.27
C ALA A 76 -2.70 -6.84 -16.26
N LEU A 77 -4.03 -6.76 -16.12
CA LEU A 77 -4.98 -7.52 -16.93
C LEU A 77 -5.48 -6.69 -18.11
N LYS A 78 -5.39 -7.26 -19.31
CA LYS A 78 -5.98 -6.71 -20.53
C LYS A 78 -6.84 -7.79 -21.16
N ALA A 79 -8.13 -7.54 -21.22
CA ALA A 79 -9.10 -8.50 -21.71
C ALA A 79 -10.02 -7.87 -22.74
N ILE A 80 -10.41 -8.66 -23.73
CA ILE A 80 -11.46 -8.34 -24.67
C ILE A 80 -12.52 -9.42 -24.57
N LEU A 81 -13.74 -9.00 -24.31
CA LEU A 81 -14.89 -9.85 -24.14
C LEU A 81 -15.79 -9.71 -25.35
N THR A 82 -16.17 -10.86 -25.91
CA THR A 82 -17.13 -11.01 -27.01
C THR A 82 -18.28 -11.90 -26.52
N PRO A 83 -19.44 -11.94 -27.19
CA PRO A 83 -20.55 -12.81 -26.78
C PRO A 83 -20.19 -14.31 -26.65
N GLU A 84 -19.20 -14.76 -27.43
CA GLU A 84 -18.82 -16.17 -27.51
C GLU A 84 -17.51 -16.51 -26.80
N SER A 85 -16.68 -15.51 -26.50
CA SER A 85 -15.36 -15.77 -25.96
C SER A 85 -14.72 -14.59 -25.22
N LEU A 86 -13.87 -14.92 -24.26
CA LEU A 86 -13.03 -13.97 -23.55
C LEU A 86 -11.58 -14.14 -24.00
N MET A 87 -10.93 -13.05 -24.40
CA MET A 87 -9.55 -13.04 -24.86
C MET A 87 -8.68 -12.20 -23.93
N VAL A 88 -7.72 -12.84 -23.25
CA VAL A 88 -6.76 -12.16 -22.37
C VAL A 88 -5.43 -11.98 -23.10
N LEU A 89 -4.96 -10.74 -23.16
CA LEU A 89 -3.77 -10.33 -23.89
C LEU A 89 -2.56 -10.23 -22.96
N ASP A 90 -1.42 -10.74 -23.43
CA ASP A 90 -0.08 -10.52 -22.84
C ASP A 90 0.01 -10.91 -21.35
N PHE A 91 -0.42 -12.13 -21.04
CA PHE A 91 -0.54 -12.67 -19.69
C PHE A 91 0.78 -13.23 -19.08
N ARG A 92 1.85 -13.35 -19.88
CA ARG A 92 3.08 -14.11 -19.53
C ARG A 92 3.97 -13.47 -18.46
N GLY A 93 3.77 -12.19 -18.12
CA GLY A 93 4.68 -11.43 -17.25
C GLY A 93 4.28 -11.31 -15.78
N LEU A 94 3.07 -11.70 -15.40
CA LEU A 94 2.42 -11.17 -14.18
C LEU A 94 1.90 -12.26 -13.22
N GLY A 95 2.22 -13.53 -13.45
CA GLY A 95 1.69 -14.65 -12.63
C GLY A 95 0.17 -14.88 -12.79
N LEU A 96 -0.46 -14.17 -13.73
CA LEU A 96 -1.89 -14.25 -14.05
C LEU A 96 -2.29 -15.62 -14.60
N GLU A 97 -1.38 -16.35 -15.25
CA GLU A 97 -1.65 -17.68 -15.82
C GLU A 97 -2.31 -18.64 -14.85
N ARG A 98 -1.84 -18.64 -13.59
CA ARG A 98 -2.36 -19.54 -12.57
C ARG A 98 -3.81 -19.21 -12.24
N TRP A 99 -4.13 -17.94 -12.07
CA TRP A 99 -5.49 -17.47 -11.80
C TRP A 99 -6.41 -17.73 -13.01
N LEU A 100 -5.95 -17.39 -14.21
CA LEU A 100 -6.67 -17.57 -15.47
C LEU A 100 -7.10 -19.02 -15.70
N VAL A 101 -6.24 -19.99 -15.41
CA VAL A 101 -6.55 -21.41 -15.65
C VAL A 101 -7.27 -22.07 -14.47
N LEU A 102 -6.91 -21.75 -13.22
CA LEU A 102 -7.43 -22.44 -12.05
C LEU A 102 -8.72 -21.83 -11.48
N GLU A 103 -8.95 -20.53 -11.70
CA GLU A 103 -10.12 -19.83 -11.14
C GLU A 103 -11.06 -19.33 -12.23
N LEU A 104 -10.53 -18.64 -13.25
CA LEU A 104 -11.38 -18.05 -14.29
C LEU A 104 -12.01 -19.13 -15.20
N ALA A 105 -11.23 -20.08 -15.73
CA ALA A 105 -11.75 -21.10 -16.64
C ALA A 105 -12.90 -21.95 -16.02
N PRO A 106 -12.78 -22.43 -14.76
CA PRO A 106 -13.88 -23.16 -14.12
C PRO A 106 -15.12 -22.30 -13.84
N GLN A 107 -14.94 -21.02 -13.50
CA GLN A 107 -16.06 -20.10 -13.31
C GLN A 107 -16.84 -19.87 -14.62
N LEU A 108 -16.12 -19.78 -15.75
CA LEU A 108 -16.72 -19.67 -17.09
C LEU A 108 -17.40 -20.96 -17.56
N ALA A 109 -16.82 -22.13 -17.23
CA ALA A 109 -17.39 -23.44 -17.55
C ALA A 109 -18.66 -23.75 -16.73
N SER A 110 -18.82 -23.11 -15.58
CA SER A 110 -19.97 -23.33 -14.70
C SER A 110 -21.26 -22.82 -15.36
N GLN A 111 -22.06 -23.74 -15.89
CA GLN A 111 -23.42 -23.46 -16.39
C GLN A 111 -24.44 -23.28 -15.25
N THR A 112 -23.99 -22.87 -14.06
CA THR A 112 -24.85 -22.72 -12.89
C THR A 112 -25.78 -21.51 -12.98
N HIS A 113 -25.53 -20.59 -13.92
CA HIS A 113 -26.31 -19.37 -14.10
C HIS A 113 -26.92 -19.33 -15.50
N THR A 114 -28.20 -18.94 -15.55
CA THR A 114 -28.96 -18.63 -16.79
C THR A 114 -28.48 -17.36 -17.49
N LEU A 115 -27.49 -16.67 -16.91
CA LEU A 115 -26.97 -15.40 -17.39
C LEU A 115 -26.07 -15.58 -18.63
N PRO A 116 -26.10 -14.63 -19.58
CA PRO A 116 -25.24 -14.66 -20.76
C PRO A 116 -23.74 -14.71 -20.42
N PHE A 117 -22.92 -15.12 -21.39
CA PHE A 117 -21.49 -15.32 -21.20
C PHE A 117 -20.76 -14.05 -20.76
N GLU A 118 -21.16 -12.89 -21.27
CA GLU A 118 -20.56 -11.61 -20.94
C GLU A 118 -20.70 -11.24 -19.47
N PHE A 119 -21.84 -11.57 -18.83
CA PHE A 119 -22.06 -11.33 -17.41
C PHE A 119 -21.11 -12.17 -16.57
N ARG A 120 -21.03 -13.47 -16.86
CA ARG A 120 -20.15 -14.41 -16.13
C ARG A 120 -18.68 -14.03 -16.27
N ALA A 121 -18.26 -13.64 -17.48
CA ALA A 121 -16.89 -13.24 -17.74
C ALA A 121 -16.54 -11.91 -17.09
N LEU A 122 -17.46 -10.93 -17.14
CA LEU A 122 -17.28 -9.65 -16.48
C LEU A 122 -17.21 -9.84 -14.97
N GLU A 123 -18.19 -10.54 -14.38
CA GLU A 123 -18.24 -10.87 -12.96
C GLU A 123 -16.92 -11.46 -12.46
N ALA A 124 -16.40 -12.50 -13.13
CA ALA A 124 -15.15 -13.14 -12.75
C ALA A 124 -13.94 -12.17 -12.78
N ILE A 125 -13.89 -11.27 -13.77
CA ILE A 125 -12.82 -10.26 -13.88
C ILE A 125 -12.95 -9.20 -12.79
N LEU A 126 -14.16 -8.71 -12.53
CA LEU A 126 -14.42 -7.71 -11.48
C LEU A 126 -14.11 -8.29 -10.09
N GLN A 127 -14.56 -9.51 -9.82
CA GLN A 127 -14.28 -10.23 -8.59
C GLN A 127 -12.77 -10.38 -8.37
N HIS A 128 -12.01 -10.72 -9.41
CA HIS A 128 -10.55 -10.79 -9.31
C HIS A 128 -9.92 -9.44 -8.97
N LYS A 129 -10.37 -8.36 -9.61
CA LYS A 129 -9.87 -7.01 -9.33
C LYS A 129 -10.15 -6.60 -7.89
N VAL A 130 -11.39 -6.78 -7.41
CA VAL A 130 -11.77 -6.49 -6.01
C VAL A 130 -10.98 -7.35 -5.03
N ASN A 131 -10.84 -8.66 -5.27
CA ASN A 131 -10.04 -9.54 -4.43
C ASN A 131 -8.56 -9.14 -4.38
N THR A 132 -8.00 -8.68 -5.50
CA THR A 132 -6.62 -8.19 -5.57
C THR A 132 -6.45 -6.90 -4.74
N LEU A 133 -7.40 -5.97 -4.83
CA LEU A 133 -7.39 -4.74 -4.03
C LEU A 133 -7.53 -5.05 -2.53
N GLN A 134 -8.46 -5.94 -2.19
CA GLN A 134 -8.69 -6.40 -0.83
C GLN A 134 -7.46 -7.10 -0.22
N ALA A 135 -6.79 -7.97 -1.00
CA ALA A 135 -5.57 -8.65 -0.56
C ALA A 135 -4.45 -7.65 -0.25
N ARG A 136 -4.21 -6.68 -1.15
CA ARG A 136 -3.22 -5.61 -0.93
C ARG A 136 -3.54 -4.78 0.31
N LEU A 137 -4.81 -4.47 0.56
CA LEU A 137 -5.23 -3.76 1.77
C LEU A 137 -4.92 -4.59 3.03
N ASN A 138 -5.28 -5.87 3.02
CA ASN A 138 -5.08 -6.79 4.15
C ASN A 138 -3.59 -7.08 4.43
N GLU A 139 -2.71 -6.92 3.45
CA GLU A 139 -1.25 -7.01 3.65
C GLU A 139 -0.68 -5.76 4.34
N VAL A 140 -1.16 -4.57 3.94
CA VAL A 140 -0.61 -3.29 4.40
C VAL A 140 -1.20 -2.86 5.75
N GLU A 141 -2.49 -3.10 5.98
CA GLU A 141 -3.23 -2.71 7.19
C GLU A 141 -2.55 -3.15 8.51
N PRO A 142 -2.26 -4.45 8.73
CA PRO A 142 -1.67 -4.89 10.00
C PRO A 142 -0.28 -4.33 10.24
N VAL A 143 0.51 -4.15 9.17
CA VAL A 143 1.89 -3.62 9.26
C VAL A 143 1.86 -2.14 9.65
N ILE A 144 0.92 -1.37 9.10
CA ILE A 144 0.74 0.04 9.43
C ILE A 144 0.30 0.19 10.90
N LEU A 145 -0.69 -0.59 11.35
CA LEU A 145 -1.18 -0.53 12.72
C LEU A 145 -0.09 -0.89 13.75
N ASP A 146 0.70 -1.95 13.50
CA ASP A 146 1.82 -2.35 14.36
C ASP A 146 2.92 -1.28 14.42
N ALA A 147 3.29 -0.71 13.26
CA ALA A 147 4.28 0.37 13.20
C ALA A 147 3.81 1.60 14.01
N LEU A 148 2.52 1.92 13.96
CA LEU A 148 1.95 3.06 14.65
C LEU A 148 1.87 2.85 16.15
N GLU A 149 1.45 1.66 16.60
CA GLU A 149 1.47 1.30 18.02
C GLU A 149 2.91 1.40 18.59
N SER A 150 3.90 0.91 17.84
CA SER A 150 5.29 0.95 18.27
C SER A 150 5.92 2.36 18.26
N LEU A 151 5.53 3.24 17.34
CA LEU A 151 6.10 4.59 17.22
C LEU A 151 5.41 5.61 18.14
N VAL A 152 4.17 5.32 18.57
CA VAL A 152 3.43 6.15 19.51
C VAL A 152 3.85 5.90 20.97
N ASP A 153 4.28 4.69 21.35
CA ASP A 153 4.69 4.42 22.74
C ASP A 153 6.03 5.12 23.10
N PRO A 154 6.02 6.16 23.96
CA PRO A 154 7.20 6.93 24.32
C PRO A 154 8.34 6.11 24.96
N LYS A 155 8.06 4.90 25.45
CA LYS A 155 9.09 4.02 26.03
C LYS A 155 9.91 3.27 24.97
N ILE A 156 9.43 3.20 23.73
CA ILE A 156 9.96 2.32 22.67
C ILE A 156 10.72 3.12 21.58
N LEU A 157 10.60 4.46 21.55
CA LEU A 157 11.21 5.30 20.49
C LEU A 157 12.74 5.29 20.42
N SER A 158 13.44 4.90 21.48
CA SER A 158 14.90 4.91 21.46
C SER A 158 15.51 3.92 20.46
N ALA A 159 14.71 3.02 19.86
CA ALA A 159 15.22 1.86 19.12
C ALA A 159 14.90 1.79 17.61
N ASP A 160 13.94 2.54 17.05
CA ASP A 160 13.27 2.05 15.81
C ASP A 160 13.16 3.04 14.64
N ARG A 161 14.30 3.62 14.20
CA ARG A 161 14.39 4.30 12.88
C ARG A 161 13.94 3.40 11.72
N SER A 162 14.13 2.09 11.85
CA SER A 162 13.65 1.06 10.93
C SER A 162 12.13 1.09 10.76
N LYS A 163 11.37 1.19 11.86
CA LYS A 163 9.90 1.20 11.80
C LYS A 163 9.33 2.48 11.20
N LEU A 164 9.99 3.63 11.38
CA LEU A 164 9.60 4.84 10.68
C LEU A 164 9.76 4.67 9.15
N HIS A 165 10.84 4.03 8.70
CA HIS A 165 11.02 3.75 7.27
C HIS A 165 9.95 2.78 6.75
N VAL A 166 9.63 1.74 7.52
CA VAL A 166 8.54 0.80 7.21
C VAL A 166 7.19 1.51 7.14
N LEU A 167 6.89 2.42 8.07
CA LEU A 167 5.68 3.25 8.05
C LEU A 167 5.59 4.09 6.77
N LEU A 168 6.66 4.80 6.42
CA LEU A 168 6.70 5.65 5.23
C LEU A 168 6.57 4.83 3.94
N GLN A 169 7.20 3.65 3.88
CA GLN A 169 7.08 2.74 2.75
C GLN A 169 5.64 2.24 2.59
N ASN A 170 5.02 1.80 3.69
CA ASN A 170 3.63 1.31 3.65
C ASN A 170 2.62 2.45 3.39
N SER A 171 2.86 3.66 3.88
CA SER A 171 2.06 4.85 3.55
C SER A 171 2.10 5.16 2.05
N LYS A 172 3.27 5.02 1.41
CA LYS A 172 3.39 5.12 -0.05
C LYS A 172 2.57 4.02 -0.74
N SER A 173 2.72 2.77 -0.32
CA SER A 173 1.95 1.64 -0.88
C SER A 173 0.44 1.80 -0.70
N LEU A 174 0.00 2.35 0.44
CA LEU A 174 -1.41 2.68 0.71
C LEU A 174 -1.91 3.78 -0.23
N SER A 175 -1.10 4.81 -0.50
CA SER A 175 -1.44 5.89 -1.44
C SER A 175 -1.54 5.39 -2.89
N GLU A 176 -0.67 4.46 -3.28
CA GLU A 176 -0.75 3.77 -4.58
C GLU A 176 -2.03 2.92 -4.68
N LEU A 177 -2.39 2.21 -3.60
CA LEU A 177 -3.63 1.44 -3.52
C LEU A 177 -4.88 2.34 -3.61
N GLU A 178 -4.91 3.46 -2.87
CA GLU A 178 -6.01 4.45 -2.93
C GLU A 178 -6.19 4.99 -4.35
N THR A 179 -5.09 5.27 -5.03
CA THR A 179 -5.13 5.73 -6.43
C THR A 179 -5.70 4.64 -7.35
N ASP A 180 -5.28 3.37 -7.20
CA ASP A 180 -5.79 2.26 -8.00
C ASP A 180 -7.29 2.01 -7.76
N ILE A 181 -7.74 2.05 -6.49
CA ILE A 181 -9.16 1.97 -6.12
C ILE A 181 -9.95 3.11 -6.78
N LYS A 182 -9.47 4.35 -6.66
CA LYS A 182 -10.12 5.51 -7.26
C LYS A 182 -10.24 5.39 -8.77
N MET A 183 -9.17 5.01 -9.46
CA MET A 183 -9.20 4.87 -10.92
C MET A 183 -10.13 3.75 -11.38
N PHE A 184 -10.30 2.70 -10.57
CA PHE A 184 -11.27 1.64 -10.85
C PHE A 184 -12.71 2.12 -10.64
N MET A 185 -13.00 2.79 -9.52
CA MET A 185 -14.31 3.40 -9.26
C MET A 185 -14.69 4.43 -10.33
N ASP A 186 -13.78 5.35 -10.68
CA ASP A 186 -14.00 6.36 -11.73
C ASP A 186 -14.27 5.71 -13.10
N SER A 187 -13.76 4.50 -13.34
CA SER A 187 -14.07 3.76 -14.57
C SER A 187 -15.40 3.03 -14.52
N MET A 188 -15.85 2.60 -13.35
CA MET A 188 -17.17 1.98 -13.16
C MET A 188 -18.27 3.03 -13.27
N LEU A 189 -18.10 4.17 -12.59
CA LEU A 189 -19.06 5.28 -12.63
C LEU A 189 -19.28 5.77 -14.05
N LYS A 190 -18.22 5.87 -14.88
CA LYS A 190 -18.39 6.25 -16.30
C LYS A 190 -19.30 5.32 -17.09
N VAL A 191 -19.40 4.06 -16.71
CA VAL A 191 -20.29 3.09 -17.35
C VAL A 191 -21.68 3.19 -16.73
N LEU A 192 -21.77 3.33 -15.40
CA LEU A 192 -23.04 3.46 -14.68
C LEU A 192 -23.76 4.80 -14.91
N ASP A 193 -23.03 5.87 -15.27
CA ASP A 193 -23.58 7.22 -15.45
C ASP A 193 -24.39 7.36 -16.77
N GLU A 194 -24.15 6.49 -17.76
CA GLU A 194 -24.76 6.55 -19.09
C GLU A 194 -25.48 5.22 -19.40
N ASP A 195 -26.82 5.20 -19.33
CA ASP A 195 -27.66 4.03 -19.64
C ASP A 195 -27.31 3.37 -20.98
N GLU A 196 -27.01 4.19 -22.01
CA GLU A 196 -26.58 3.72 -23.33
C GLU A 196 -25.32 2.85 -23.22
N THR A 197 -24.37 3.22 -22.36
CA THR A 197 -23.13 2.44 -22.18
C THR A 197 -23.37 1.16 -21.39
N VAL A 198 -24.31 1.14 -20.45
CA VAL A 198 -24.73 -0.10 -19.78
C VAL A 198 -25.38 -1.05 -20.79
N GLU A 199 -26.23 -0.54 -21.67
CA GLU A 199 -26.81 -1.32 -22.77
C GLU A 199 -25.76 -1.85 -23.77
N GLU A 200 -24.70 -1.09 -24.03
CA GLU A 200 -23.57 -1.54 -24.87
C GLU A 200 -22.78 -2.71 -24.24
N PHE A 201 -22.86 -2.91 -22.91
CA PHE A 201 -22.23 -4.05 -22.24
C PHE A 201 -23.04 -5.34 -22.35
N CYS A 202 -24.33 -5.26 -22.68
CA CYS A 202 -25.20 -6.41 -22.94
C CYS A 202 -25.00 -6.95 -24.36
N LEU A 203 -23.84 -7.56 -24.64
CA LEU A 203 -23.41 -7.98 -25.98
C LEU A 203 -24.38 -8.97 -26.66
N THR A 204 -25.02 -9.84 -25.88
CA THR A 204 -25.97 -10.84 -26.41
C THR A 204 -27.23 -10.18 -26.97
N LYS A 205 -27.67 -9.02 -26.42
CA LYS A 205 -28.80 -8.22 -26.92
C LYS A 205 -28.61 -7.81 -28.38
N TRP A 206 -27.37 -7.54 -28.79
CA TRP A 206 -27.01 -7.10 -30.13
C TRP A 206 -26.68 -8.25 -31.09
N THR A 207 -26.62 -9.47 -30.58
CA THR A 207 -26.20 -10.66 -31.34
C THR A 207 -27.37 -11.61 -31.62
N ASP A 208 -28.31 -11.76 -30.68
CA ASP A 208 -29.52 -12.58 -30.85
C ASP A 208 -30.80 -11.72 -30.95
N PRO A 209 -31.51 -11.72 -32.09
CA PRO A 209 -32.77 -11.00 -32.28
C PRO A 209 -33.87 -11.40 -31.28
N ARG A 210 -33.83 -12.63 -30.75
CA ARG A 210 -34.85 -13.13 -29.80
C ARG A 210 -34.69 -12.51 -28.42
N VAL A 211 -33.44 -12.39 -27.97
CA VAL A 211 -33.09 -11.72 -26.72
C VAL A 211 -33.39 -10.22 -26.81
N PHE A 212 -33.19 -9.62 -27.99
CA PHE A 212 -33.62 -8.24 -28.27
C PHE A 212 -35.14 -8.06 -28.12
N GLU A 213 -35.95 -8.98 -28.65
CA GLU A 213 -37.41 -8.97 -28.50
C GLU A 213 -37.87 -9.25 -27.05
N GLU A 214 -37.26 -10.21 -26.35
CA GLU A 214 -37.57 -10.51 -24.94
C GLU A 214 -37.19 -9.37 -23.99
N SER A 215 -36.08 -8.66 -24.27
CA SER A 215 -35.69 -7.46 -23.53
C SER A 215 -36.72 -6.34 -23.68
N SER A 216 -37.34 -6.22 -24.86
CA SER A 216 -38.42 -5.26 -25.11
C SER A 216 -39.76 -5.64 -24.42
N LEU A 217 -39.87 -6.88 -23.93
CA LEU A 217 -41.08 -7.45 -23.31
C LEU A 217 -41.02 -7.52 -21.77
N GLY A 218 -39.94 -7.05 -21.13
CA GLY A 218 -39.91 -6.77 -19.68
C GLY A 218 -38.87 -7.51 -18.84
N ILE A 219 -37.88 -8.17 -19.45
CA ILE A 219 -36.65 -8.60 -18.75
C ILE A 219 -35.55 -7.62 -19.14
N ASP A 220 -35.23 -6.66 -18.28
CA ASP A 220 -34.20 -5.69 -18.61
C ASP A 220 -32.81 -6.23 -18.27
N HIS A 221 -32.16 -6.86 -19.25
CA HIS A 221 -30.76 -7.28 -19.10
C HIS A 221 -29.82 -6.10 -18.80
N ALA A 222 -30.19 -4.86 -19.15
CA ALA A 222 -29.42 -3.69 -18.75
C ALA A 222 -29.51 -3.44 -17.24
N GLU A 223 -30.70 -3.58 -16.63
CA GLU A 223 -30.89 -3.49 -15.18
C GLU A 223 -30.06 -4.56 -14.44
N GLU A 224 -30.05 -5.80 -14.92
CA GLU A 224 -29.20 -6.86 -14.33
C GLU A 224 -27.69 -6.53 -14.43
N MET A 225 -27.26 -5.92 -15.54
CA MET A 225 -25.87 -5.50 -15.74
C MET A 225 -25.51 -4.35 -14.82
N GLU A 226 -26.40 -3.37 -14.68
CA GLU A 226 -26.26 -2.24 -13.78
C GLU A 226 -26.11 -2.73 -12.33
N LEU A 227 -27.02 -3.59 -11.85
CA LEU A 227 -26.97 -4.17 -10.51
C LEU A 227 -25.67 -4.93 -10.24
N LEU A 228 -25.15 -5.66 -11.23
CA LEU A 228 -23.86 -6.35 -11.13
C LEU A 228 -22.71 -5.33 -10.96
N LEU A 229 -22.67 -4.30 -11.80
CA LEU A 229 -21.65 -3.26 -11.75
C LEU A 229 -21.72 -2.45 -10.44
N GLU A 230 -22.91 -2.07 -10.00
CA GLU A 230 -23.17 -1.38 -8.73
C GLU A 230 -22.67 -2.19 -7.54
N ASN A 231 -22.94 -3.50 -7.51
CA ASN A 231 -22.46 -4.36 -6.43
C ASN A 231 -20.93 -4.33 -6.30
N TYR A 232 -20.20 -4.45 -7.42
CA TYR A 232 -18.74 -4.37 -7.39
C TYR A 232 -18.22 -2.95 -7.13
N TYR A 233 -18.95 -1.92 -7.55
CA TYR A 233 -18.66 -0.53 -7.20
C TYR A 233 -18.76 -0.32 -5.68
N MET A 234 -19.85 -0.75 -5.05
CA MET A 234 -20.06 -0.64 -3.60
C MET A 234 -19.00 -1.38 -2.79
N GLN A 235 -18.64 -2.61 -3.21
CA GLN A 235 -17.54 -3.35 -2.59
C GLN A 235 -16.20 -2.60 -2.72
N THR A 236 -15.94 -1.99 -3.87
CA THR A 236 -14.72 -1.21 -4.09
C THR A 236 -14.71 0.07 -3.26
N GLU A 237 -15.85 0.74 -3.11
CA GLU A 237 -16.01 1.92 -2.27
C GLU A 237 -15.73 1.61 -0.80
N GLU A 238 -16.22 0.47 -0.30
CA GLU A 238 -15.92 0.00 1.06
C GLU A 238 -14.41 -0.18 1.27
N LEU A 239 -13.71 -0.79 0.32
CA LEU A 239 -12.24 -0.89 0.35
C LEU A 239 -11.58 0.49 0.36
N GLY A 240 -12.07 1.42 -0.45
CA GLY A 240 -11.58 2.80 -0.51
C GLY A 240 -11.77 3.54 0.81
N ASN A 241 -12.90 3.33 1.48
CA ASN A 241 -13.19 3.93 2.78
C ASN A 241 -12.25 3.40 3.87
N ARG A 242 -12.00 2.08 3.91
CA ARG A 242 -11.01 1.48 4.83
C ARG A 242 -9.60 2.00 4.56
N ALA A 243 -9.19 2.12 3.31
CA ALA A 243 -7.89 2.67 2.95
C ALA A 243 -7.75 4.14 3.40
N ARG A 244 -8.82 4.94 3.23
CA ARG A 244 -8.85 6.34 3.65
C ARG A 244 -8.83 6.51 5.17
N GLU A 245 -9.53 5.65 5.90
CA GLU A 245 -9.47 5.62 7.37
C GLU A 245 -8.06 5.32 7.86
N LEU A 246 -7.42 4.30 7.29
CA LEU A 246 -6.04 3.94 7.63
C LEU A 246 -5.05 5.07 7.33
N LYS A 247 -5.26 5.82 6.25
CA LYS A 247 -4.45 7.00 5.92
C LYS A 247 -4.67 8.15 6.90
N GLY A 248 -5.91 8.44 7.25
CA GLY A 248 -6.22 9.45 8.27
C GLY A 248 -5.60 9.11 9.63
N LEU A 249 -5.59 7.82 9.98
CA LEU A 249 -4.88 7.33 11.15
C LEU A 249 -3.38 7.67 11.09
N ILE A 250 -2.70 7.39 9.97
CA ILE A 250 -1.27 7.72 9.77
C ILE A 250 -1.04 9.22 9.94
N ASP A 251 -1.83 10.05 9.28
CA ASP A 251 -1.72 11.50 9.31
C ASP A 251 -1.90 12.04 10.75
N ASP A 252 -2.89 11.51 11.49
CA ASP A 252 -3.11 11.86 12.90
C ASP A 252 -1.89 11.52 13.77
N SER A 253 -1.25 10.38 13.52
CA SER A 253 -0.08 9.91 14.27
C SER A 253 1.23 10.54 13.85
N GLU A 254 1.37 11.03 12.61
CA GLU A 254 2.61 11.66 12.12
C GLU A 254 3.03 12.81 13.03
N SER A 255 2.07 13.64 13.43
CA SER A 255 2.29 14.75 14.36
C SER A 255 2.82 14.29 15.72
N VAL A 256 2.27 13.20 16.27
CA VAL A 256 2.66 12.61 17.55
C VAL A 256 4.08 12.04 17.47
N ILE A 257 4.37 11.31 16.39
CA ILE A 257 5.69 10.72 16.13
C ILE A 257 6.75 11.82 16.02
N PHE A 258 6.45 12.90 15.29
CA PHE A 258 7.36 14.03 15.11
C PHE A 258 7.67 14.73 16.45
N ILE A 259 6.64 15.00 17.26
CA ILE A 259 6.80 15.59 18.61
C ILE A 259 7.70 14.70 19.48
N ASN A 260 7.54 13.39 19.39
CA ASN A 260 8.27 12.45 20.23
C ASN A 260 9.74 12.32 19.81
N LEU A 261 10.02 12.31 18.50
CA LEU A 261 11.40 12.36 17.97
C LEU A 261 12.13 13.65 18.38
N ASP A 262 11.43 14.78 18.35
CA ASP A 262 12.00 16.06 18.79
C ASP A 262 12.28 16.05 20.30
N SER A 263 11.36 15.52 21.11
CA SER A 263 11.56 15.32 22.56
C SER A 263 12.83 14.51 22.86
N HIS A 264 13.06 13.40 22.15
CA HIS A 264 14.27 12.58 22.35
C HIS A 264 15.55 13.34 21.97
N ARG A 265 15.53 14.11 20.88
CA ARG A 265 16.65 14.99 20.50
C ARG A 265 16.91 16.05 21.58
N ASN A 266 15.85 16.63 22.15
CA ASN A 266 15.94 17.63 23.21
C ASN A 266 16.52 17.04 24.51
N VAL A 267 16.18 15.79 24.85
CA VAL A 267 16.81 15.07 25.98
C VAL A 267 18.30 14.83 25.73
N MET A 268 18.69 14.35 24.54
CA MET A 268 20.09 14.14 24.21
C MET A 268 20.92 15.43 24.25
N MET A 269 20.36 16.53 23.73
CA MET A 269 21.02 17.84 23.78
C MET A 269 21.16 18.33 25.23
N ARG A 270 20.15 18.11 26.07
CA ARG A 270 20.23 18.42 27.52
C ARG A 270 21.33 17.62 28.20
N LEU A 271 21.45 16.31 27.94
CA LEU A 271 22.52 15.48 28.49
C LEU A 271 23.91 15.94 28.04
N ASN A 272 24.08 16.28 26.76
CA ASN A 272 25.34 16.79 26.24
C ASN A 272 25.75 18.12 26.92
N LEU A 273 24.80 19.04 27.11
CA LEU A 273 25.03 20.28 27.84
C LEU A 273 25.46 20.02 29.29
N GLN A 274 24.79 19.10 29.99
CA GLN A 274 25.15 18.72 31.36
C GLN A 274 26.57 18.13 31.44
N LEU A 275 26.95 17.24 30.52
CA LEU A 275 28.31 16.68 30.44
C LEU A 275 29.38 17.75 30.12
N THR A 276 29.05 18.71 29.26
CA THR A 276 29.95 19.82 28.90
C THR A 276 30.18 20.77 30.08
N MET A 277 29.11 21.21 30.75
CA MET A 277 29.21 21.99 32.01
C MET A 277 30.07 21.29 33.04
N GLY A 278 29.97 19.97 33.04
CA GLY A 278 30.70 19.13 33.92
C GLY A 278 32.18 19.00 33.67
N SER A 279 32.52 18.73 32.40
CA SER A 279 33.89 18.70 31.92
C SER A 279 34.56 20.05 32.11
N PHE A 280 33.83 21.15 31.91
CA PHE A 280 34.30 22.50 32.23
C PHE A 280 34.63 22.67 33.71
N SER A 281 33.74 22.22 34.61
CA SER A 281 33.98 22.28 36.06
C SER A 281 35.19 21.43 36.48
N LEU A 282 35.36 20.24 35.90
CA LEU A 282 36.51 19.38 36.19
C LEU A 282 37.81 19.98 35.63
N SER A 283 37.77 20.58 34.44
CA SER A 283 38.94 21.20 33.82
C SER A 283 39.43 22.41 34.63
N LEU A 284 38.52 23.27 35.09
CA LEU A 284 38.88 24.48 35.86
C LEU A 284 39.66 24.16 37.14
N PHE A 285 39.22 23.17 37.92
CA PHE A 285 39.93 22.74 39.12
C PHE A 285 41.05 21.75 38.82
N GLY A 286 40.97 21.00 37.73
CA GLY A 286 42.03 20.12 37.25
C GLY A 286 43.32 20.86 36.93
N LEU A 287 43.24 22.11 36.46
CA LEU A 287 44.42 22.98 36.25
C LEU A 287 45.26 23.16 37.53
N ILE A 288 44.62 23.18 38.71
CA ILE A 288 45.31 23.28 40.00
C ILE A 288 46.15 22.00 40.21
N GLY A 289 45.56 20.83 39.97
CA GLY A 289 46.26 19.55 40.05
C GLY A 289 47.39 19.43 39.02
N VAL A 290 47.19 19.93 37.80
CA VAL A 290 48.24 20.02 36.79
C VAL A 290 49.38 20.92 37.26
N ALA A 291 49.07 22.09 37.83
CA ALA A 291 50.07 23.05 38.30
C ALA A 291 50.96 22.49 39.41
N PHE A 292 50.37 21.81 40.41
CA PHE A 292 51.13 21.15 41.48
C PHE A 292 51.76 19.81 41.04
N GLY A 293 51.27 19.21 39.95
CA GLY A 293 51.88 18.03 39.33
C GLY A 293 53.10 18.35 38.46
N MET A 294 53.35 19.63 38.15
CA MET A 294 54.59 20.07 37.52
C MET A 294 55.72 20.06 38.55
N ASN A 295 56.91 19.62 38.14
CA ASN A 295 58.12 19.56 38.99
C ASN A 295 58.70 20.98 39.25
N LEU A 296 57.89 21.85 39.85
CA LEU A 296 58.23 23.20 40.25
C LEU A 296 58.35 23.21 41.78
N THR A 297 59.50 23.67 42.30
CA THR A 297 59.77 23.70 43.73
C THR A 297 58.75 24.57 44.45
N THR A 298 57.79 23.93 45.11
CA THR A 298 56.74 24.63 45.85
C THR A 298 57.00 24.44 47.34
N ALA A 299 57.02 25.52 48.13
CA ALA A 299 57.35 25.50 49.55
C ALA A 299 56.32 24.76 50.47
N PHE A 300 55.43 23.95 49.88
CA PHE A 300 54.36 23.19 50.53
C PHE A 300 54.56 21.65 50.44
N GLU A 301 55.69 21.19 49.88
CA GLU A 301 55.97 19.76 49.65
C GLU A 301 56.20 18.94 50.95
N ASP A 302 56.68 19.56 52.02
CA ASP A 302 57.08 18.86 53.25
C ASP A 302 55.90 18.50 54.19
N ASP A 303 54.69 19.01 53.95
CA ASP A 303 53.53 18.77 54.83
C ASP A 303 52.65 17.61 54.32
N PRO A 304 52.56 16.47 55.05
CA PRO A 304 51.72 15.33 54.67
C PRO A 304 50.21 15.66 54.60
N ARG A 305 49.76 16.80 55.17
CA ARG A 305 48.35 17.24 55.11
C ARG A 305 48.03 18.06 53.86
N ALA A 306 49.02 18.66 53.20
CA ALA A 306 48.82 19.56 52.07
C ALA A 306 48.17 18.85 50.87
N PHE A 307 48.60 17.62 50.58
CA PHE A 307 48.03 16.79 49.51
C PHE A 307 46.51 16.58 49.67
N TRP A 308 46.06 16.20 50.87
CA TRP A 308 44.64 15.96 51.16
C TRP A 308 43.81 17.24 51.14
N LEU A 309 44.38 18.38 51.58
CA LEU A 309 43.70 19.68 51.51
C LEU A 309 43.50 20.15 50.07
N VAL A 310 44.53 20.08 49.23
CA VAL A 310 44.43 20.48 47.81
C VAL A 310 43.46 19.58 47.05
N THR A 311 43.57 18.26 47.27
CA THR A 311 42.66 17.28 46.66
C THR A 311 41.21 17.52 47.10
N GLY A 312 40.98 17.72 48.40
CA GLY A 312 39.66 18.04 48.94
C GLY A 312 39.08 19.34 48.37
N PHE A 313 39.89 20.39 48.26
CA PHE A 313 39.49 21.67 47.66
C PHE A 313 39.13 21.52 46.17
N MET A 314 39.91 20.77 45.39
CA MET A 314 39.64 20.53 43.98
C MET A 314 38.31 19.78 43.75
N PHE A 315 38.09 18.68 44.47
CA PHE A 315 36.84 17.90 44.34
C PHE A 315 35.63 18.69 44.83
N LEU A 316 35.74 19.39 45.97
CA LEU A 316 34.64 20.18 46.53
C LEU A 316 34.31 21.38 45.62
N GLY A 317 35.33 22.11 45.18
CA GLY A 317 35.17 23.23 44.27
C GLY A 317 34.52 22.82 42.95
N SER A 318 35.01 21.73 42.34
CA SER A 318 34.44 21.22 41.10
C SER A 318 32.99 20.74 41.26
N GLY A 319 32.67 20.06 42.36
CA GLY A 319 31.30 19.64 42.67
C GLY A 319 30.35 20.83 42.88
N LEU A 320 30.79 21.89 43.57
CA LEU A 320 29.99 23.09 43.81
C LEU A 320 29.72 23.88 42.52
N ILE A 321 30.72 24.05 41.66
CA ILE A 321 30.54 24.72 40.37
C ILE A 321 29.62 23.91 39.46
N TRP A 322 29.82 22.59 39.36
CA TRP A 322 28.93 21.71 38.61
C TRP A 322 27.49 21.85 39.10
N ARG A 323 27.26 21.76 40.42
CA ARG A 323 25.93 21.88 41.02
C ARG A 323 25.29 23.24 40.74
N ARG A 324 26.06 24.32 40.78
CA ARG A 324 25.58 25.67 40.47
C ARG A 324 25.19 25.80 38.99
N LEU A 325 25.98 25.25 38.08
CA LEU A 325 25.69 25.23 36.64
C LEU A 325 24.43 24.40 36.33
N LEU A 326 24.26 23.23 36.96
CA LEU A 326 23.03 22.43 36.83
C LEU A 326 21.80 23.15 37.37
N SER A 327 21.92 23.82 38.53
CA SER A 327 20.80 24.58 39.11
C SER A 327 20.42 25.78 38.24
N PHE A 328 21.39 26.41 37.59
CA PHE A 328 21.14 27.50 36.64
C PHE A 328 20.41 26.96 35.40
N LEU A 329 20.87 25.83 34.86
CA LEU A 329 20.23 25.17 33.71
C LEU A 329 18.80 24.73 34.03
N GLY A 330 18.55 24.15 35.21
CA GLY A 330 17.21 23.72 35.64
C GLY A 330 16.21 24.88 35.65
N ARG A 331 16.60 26.02 36.23
CA ARG A 331 15.73 27.21 36.33
C ARG A 331 15.44 27.89 34.99
N HIS A 332 16.34 27.80 34.01
CA HIS A 332 16.20 28.48 32.72
C HIS A 332 15.70 27.59 31.58
N LEU A 333 15.74 26.26 31.73
CA LEU A 333 15.35 25.29 30.70
C LEU A 333 14.09 24.46 31.03
N GLU A 334 13.38 24.80 32.11
CA GLU A 334 12.06 24.25 32.44
C GLU A 334 10.96 25.02 31.70
N THR A 335 10.77 24.71 30.42
CA THR A 335 9.49 24.86 29.70
C THR A 335 9.57 24.05 28.41
N SER A 336 9.25 22.76 28.51
CA SER A 336 8.72 21.90 27.43
C SER A 336 8.76 20.45 27.90
N VAL A 337 8.00 20.13 28.96
CA VAL A 337 7.47 18.76 29.04
C VAL A 337 6.37 18.76 27.97
N PRO A 338 6.51 18.04 26.84
CA PRO A 338 5.40 17.94 25.91
C PRO A 338 4.20 17.38 26.68
N PRO A 339 2.99 17.90 26.46
CA PRO A 339 1.81 17.34 27.08
C PRO A 339 1.77 15.84 26.80
N ARG A 340 1.41 15.03 27.81
CA ARG A 340 1.10 13.62 27.57
C ARG A 340 -0.07 13.57 26.60
N ILE A 341 0.21 13.39 25.32
CA ILE A 341 -0.83 13.23 24.30
C ILE A 341 -1.50 11.88 24.62
N PRO A 342 -2.80 11.86 24.97
CA PRO A 342 -3.50 10.59 25.11
C PRO A 342 -3.49 9.87 23.77
N PRO A 343 -3.43 8.52 23.73
CA PRO A 343 -3.46 7.79 22.46
C PRO A 343 -4.78 8.09 21.74
N ILE A 344 -4.74 8.98 20.75
CA ILE A 344 -5.90 9.45 19.98
C ILE A 344 -6.56 8.26 19.26
N TRP A 345 -5.75 7.28 18.87
CA TRP A 345 -6.15 6.10 18.13
C TRP A 345 -7.10 5.14 18.85
N LYS A 346 -7.10 5.10 20.19
CA LYS A 346 -8.06 4.25 20.92
C LYS A 346 -9.48 4.79 20.89
N ARG A 347 -9.71 6.02 20.40
CA ARG A 347 -11.05 6.62 20.35
C ARG A 347 -11.82 6.31 19.07
N ASN A 348 -11.12 6.01 17.96
CA ASN A 348 -11.75 5.79 16.66
C ASN A 348 -12.07 4.32 16.36
N MET A 349 -11.44 3.35 17.05
CA MET A 349 -11.89 1.97 17.05
C MET A 349 -13.17 1.82 17.90
N ARG A 350 -14.34 2.05 17.28
CA ARG A 350 -15.61 1.55 17.84
C ARG A 350 -15.56 0.01 17.82
N PRO A 351 -15.85 -0.68 18.93
CA PRO A 351 -16.02 -2.13 18.92
C PRO A 351 -17.38 -2.45 18.30
N SER A 352 -17.42 -2.63 16.98
CA SER A 352 -18.55 -3.28 16.31
C SER A 352 -18.38 -4.79 16.44
N ASP A 353 -19.29 -5.41 17.21
CA ASP A 353 -19.62 -6.83 17.20
C ASP A 353 -18.55 -7.88 17.57
N ILE A 354 -18.24 -7.96 18.87
CA ILE A 354 -18.02 -9.27 19.51
C ILE A 354 -19.32 -9.63 20.23
N LYS A 355 -20.29 -10.19 19.50
CA LYS A 355 -21.36 -10.98 20.12
C LYS A 355 -20.74 -12.26 20.67
N ALA A 356 -20.47 -12.27 21.97
CA ALA A 356 -20.22 -13.48 22.73
C ALA A 356 -21.49 -14.34 22.70
N GLY A 357 -21.50 -15.34 21.82
CA GLY A 357 -22.42 -16.46 21.89
C GLY A 357 -21.87 -17.54 22.82
N VAL A 358 -22.80 -18.22 23.48
CA VAL A 358 -22.69 -19.52 24.17
C VAL A 358 -22.33 -19.45 25.67
N ARG A 359 -23.39 -19.43 26.49
CA ARG A 359 -23.73 -20.60 27.30
C ARG A 359 -25.21 -20.91 27.21
#